data_AF-A0A1W9V2V4-F1
#
_entry.id   AF-A0A1W9V2V4-F1
#
_cell.length_a   1.000
_cell.length_b   1.000
_cell.length_c   1.000
_cell.angle_alpha   90.00
_cell.angle_beta   90.00
_cell.angle_gamma   90.00
#
_symmetry.space_group_name_H-M   'P 1'
#
loop_
_entity.id
_entity.type
_entity.pdbx_description
1 polymer ?
#
loop_
_entity_poly.entity_id
_entity_poly.type
_entity_poly.pdbx_seq_one_letter_code
_entity_poly.pdbx_strand_id
1 'polypeptide(L)'
;MTNPGFEAFKLAFQDPDSRVRLNSDVSEQYYSQILSMNITNGYLDGVDIDFSEHLNAVIGGRGTGKSTLLECIRYALELEPIGKNAIKQHNEIIKENIGKSKARIELTIRSSKMNGKKFTISRKYPESIFVKDEDGNISSFKPSDLLPEIEIYGQNEIYEIAQDNDSQRKLLSRFLEVGYGESDFKIKESLKALSDNRVKLASAMDNVAATEEELSRLPKLEEQVKQFKSMGIEDKLKIIPLLENEKRLKERIQNEEIKSLKQAVESVSGGLPDTVFLSEKALGNLPHKEILNKIKMNLDKIRTETVSCGKSGKACR
;
A
#
# COMPACT_ATOMS: atom_id res chain seq x y z
N MET A 1 -19.33 59.59 -30.82
CA MET A 1 -18.19 60.44 -30.43
C MET A 1 -16.95 59.88 -31.11
N THR A 2 -16.45 60.54 -32.16
CA THR A 2 -15.53 59.90 -33.13
C THR A 2 -14.33 60.76 -33.49
N ASN A 3 -14.02 61.80 -32.71
CA ASN A 3 -12.76 62.53 -32.87
C ASN A 3 -12.25 63.02 -31.50
N PRO A 4 -11.03 62.66 -31.08
CA PRO A 4 -10.44 63.18 -29.86
C PRO A 4 -10.16 64.69 -30.04
N GLY A 5 -10.63 65.51 -29.10
CA GLY A 5 -10.48 66.97 -29.14
C GLY A 5 -10.44 67.54 -27.72
N PHE A 6 -10.10 68.83 -27.61
CA PHE A 6 -9.93 69.50 -26.31
C PHE A 6 -11.20 69.48 -25.44
N GLU A 7 -12.38 69.47 -26.06
CA GLU A 7 -13.65 69.31 -25.34
C GLU A 7 -13.84 67.91 -24.76
N ALA A 8 -13.47 66.86 -25.51
CA ALA A 8 -13.49 65.48 -24.99
C ALA A 8 -12.47 65.30 -23.86
N PHE A 9 -11.31 65.97 -23.96
CA PHE A 9 -10.33 66.03 -22.88
C PHE A 9 -10.92 66.70 -21.63
N LYS A 10 -11.50 67.90 -21.75
CA LYS A 10 -12.18 68.58 -20.62
C LYS A 10 -13.29 67.72 -20.00
N LEU A 11 -14.08 67.01 -20.81
CA LEU A 11 -15.15 66.12 -20.36
C LEU A 11 -14.63 64.92 -19.56
N ALA A 12 -13.41 64.43 -19.85
CA ALA A 12 -12.77 63.37 -19.06
C ALA A 12 -12.37 63.85 -17.65
N PHE A 13 -12.08 65.15 -17.47
CA PHE A 13 -11.71 65.75 -16.17
C PHE A 13 -12.88 66.35 -15.39
N GLN A 14 -14.12 66.27 -15.90
CA GLN A 14 -15.30 66.69 -15.14
C GLN A 14 -15.65 65.70 -14.02
N ASP A 15 -15.24 64.45 -14.16
CA ASP A 15 -15.36 63.41 -13.14
C ASP A 15 -14.07 62.57 -13.11
N PRO A 16 -12.97 63.17 -12.62
CA PRO A 16 -11.64 62.57 -12.71
C PRO A 16 -11.56 61.27 -11.90
N ASP A 17 -12.24 61.20 -10.76
CA ASP A 17 -12.20 60.02 -9.87
C ASP A 17 -12.83 58.77 -10.51
N SER A 18 -13.79 58.92 -11.44
CA SER A 18 -14.39 57.77 -12.14
C SER A 18 -13.75 57.47 -13.52
N ARG A 19 -13.03 58.44 -14.12
CA ARG A 19 -12.56 58.38 -15.52
C ARG A 19 -11.06 58.40 -15.70
N VAL A 20 -10.31 58.78 -14.67
CA VAL A 20 -8.84 58.82 -14.68
C VAL A 20 -8.33 57.83 -13.64
N ARG A 21 -7.77 56.72 -14.11
CA ARG A 21 -7.00 55.81 -13.26
C ARG A 21 -5.53 56.12 -13.45
N LEU A 22 -4.80 56.35 -12.35
CA LEU A 22 -3.35 56.40 -12.43
C LEU A 22 -2.82 54.98 -12.60
N ASN A 23 -1.66 54.81 -13.23
CA ASN A 23 -1.02 53.48 -13.33
C ASN A 23 -0.76 52.86 -11.94
N SER A 24 -0.64 53.68 -10.90
CA SER A 24 -0.54 53.24 -9.50
C SER A 24 -1.86 52.70 -8.92
N ASP A 25 -3.00 53.09 -9.47
CA ASP A 25 -4.33 52.69 -9.00
C ASP A 25 -4.84 51.42 -9.69
N VAL A 26 -4.19 51.05 -10.80
CA VAL A 26 -4.44 49.78 -11.50
C VAL A 26 -3.63 48.70 -10.80
N SER A 27 -4.26 47.97 -9.88
CA SER A 27 -3.69 46.70 -9.44
C SER A 27 -3.47 45.83 -10.69
N GLU A 28 -2.26 45.32 -10.91
CA GLU A 28 -1.97 44.35 -11.98
C GLU A 28 -2.77 43.07 -11.70
N GLN A 29 -4.00 43.03 -12.19
CA GLN A 29 -4.84 41.84 -12.14
C GLN A 29 -4.49 40.99 -13.35
N TYR A 30 -3.74 39.93 -13.11
CA TYR A 30 -3.53 38.90 -14.10
C TYR A 30 -4.81 38.07 -14.21
N TYR A 31 -5.41 38.04 -15.39
CA TYR A 31 -6.50 37.12 -15.69
C TYR A 31 -5.94 35.86 -16.35
N SER A 32 -6.62 34.74 -16.11
CA SER A 32 -6.29 33.47 -16.75
C SER A 32 -6.63 33.53 -18.24
N GLN A 33 -5.68 33.19 -19.10
CA GLN A 33 -5.83 33.34 -20.56
C GLN A 33 -5.22 32.13 -21.29
N ILE A 34 -5.85 31.72 -22.39
CA ILE A 34 -5.21 30.87 -23.40
C ILE A 34 -4.61 31.85 -24.42
N LEU A 35 -3.29 31.84 -24.57
CA LEU A 35 -2.57 32.76 -25.44
C LEU A 35 -2.47 32.21 -26.86
N SER A 36 -2.08 30.94 -26.99
CA SER A 36 -1.94 30.32 -28.30
C SER A 36 -2.17 28.81 -28.26
N MET A 37 -2.44 28.25 -29.43
CA MET A 37 -2.61 26.82 -29.64
C MET A 37 -1.89 26.40 -30.93
N ASN A 38 -1.07 25.37 -30.81
CA ASN A 38 -0.45 24.70 -31.95
C ASN A 38 -0.85 23.23 -31.99
N ILE A 39 -1.17 22.71 -33.18
CA ILE A 39 -1.51 21.31 -33.39
C ILE A 39 -0.58 20.74 -34.46
N THR A 40 0.16 19.70 -34.08
CA THR A 40 1.03 18.94 -34.99
C THR A 40 0.47 17.54 -35.21
N ASN A 41 0.38 17.14 -36.47
CA ASN A 41 -0.27 15.93 -36.99
C ASN A 41 -1.80 15.89 -36.76
N GLY A 42 -2.47 14.97 -37.44
CA GLY A 42 -3.92 14.75 -37.31
C GLY A 42 -4.79 15.61 -38.19
N TYR A 43 -6.09 15.64 -37.88
CA TYR A 43 -7.08 16.31 -38.72
C TYR A 43 -6.85 17.83 -38.83
N LEU A 44 -6.34 18.44 -37.76
CA LEU A 44 -6.03 19.87 -37.67
C LEU A 44 -4.51 20.12 -37.72
N ASP A 45 -3.77 19.32 -38.49
CA ASP A 45 -2.32 19.49 -38.63
C ASP A 45 -1.95 20.86 -39.19
N GLY A 46 -0.94 21.50 -38.60
CA GLY A 46 -0.46 22.82 -38.98
C GLY A 46 -1.34 23.98 -38.51
N VAL A 47 -2.34 23.71 -37.66
CA VAL A 47 -3.11 24.79 -37.02
C VAL A 47 -2.23 25.48 -35.99
N ASP A 48 -2.07 26.78 -36.16
CA ASP A 48 -1.36 27.69 -35.28
C ASP A 48 -2.23 28.92 -35.06
N ILE A 49 -2.71 29.13 -33.83
CA ILE A 49 -3.69 30.15 -33.48
C ILE A 49 -3.17 30.97 -32.30
N ASP A 50 -3.11 32.29 -32.49
CA ASP A 50 -3.00 33.24 -31.40
C ASP A 50 -4.39 33.75 -31.01
N PHE A 51 -4.74 33.58 -29.75
CA PHE A 51 -6.04 34.02 -29.22
C PHE A 51 -5.97 35.44 -28.71
N SER A 52 -7.08 36.16 -28.89
CA SER A 52 -7.32 37.42 -28.19
C SER A 52 -7.56 37.17 -26.70
N GLU A 53 -7.22 38.14 -25.86
CA GLU A 53 -7.44 38.08 -24.40
C GLU A 53 -8.92 38.07 -23.99
N HIS A 54 -9.83 38.33 -24.94
CA HIS A 54 -11.26 38.46 -24.70
C HIS A 54 -12.05 37.45 -25.54
N LEU A 55 -13.07 37.93 -26.25
CA LEU A 55 -13.93 37.09 -27.06
C LEU A 55 -13.21 36.64 -28.34
N ASN A 56 -13.13 35.33 -28.52
CA ASN A 56 -12.66 34.70 -29.76
C ASN A 56 -13.85 34.02 -30.45
N ALA A 57 -14.13 34.39 -31.70
CA ALA A 57 -15.22 33.83 -32.48
C ALA A 57 -14.67 33.01 -33.66
N VAL A 58 -14.86 31.69 -33.63
CA VAL A 58 -14.41 30.77 -34.69
C VAL A 58 -15.58 30.45 -35.61
N ILE A 59 -15.51 30.92 -36.87
CA ILE A 59 -16.59 30.79 -37.86
C ILE A 59 -16.09 29.97 -39.06
N GLY A 60 -16.96 29.15 -39.63
CA GLY A 60 -16.62 28.33 -40.81
C GLY A 60 -17.78 27.43 -41.23
N GLY A 61 -17.66 26.78 -42.39
CA GLY A 61 -18.66 25.85 -42.92
C GLY A 61 -18.85 24.59 -42.06
N ARG A 62 -19.87 23.78 -42.35
CA ARG A 62 -20.05 22.49 -41.67
C ARG A 62 -18.85 21.57 -41.98
N GLY A 63 -18.34 20.89 -40.96
CA GLY A 63 -17.23 19.94 -41.12
C GLY A 63 -15.84 20.57 -41.19
N THR A 64 -15.68 21.88 -40.96
CA THR A 64 -14.35 22.54 -40.96
C THR A 64 -13.55 22.34 -39.67
N GLY A 65 -13.94 21.40 -38.81
CA GLY A 65 -13.21 21.12 -37.55
C GLY A 65 -13.42 22.08 -36.38
N LYS A 66 -14.40 22.98 -36.41
CA LYS A 66 -14.67 23.93 -35.30
C LYS A 66 -14.91 23.24 -33.96
N SER A 67 -15.78 22.23 -33.93
CA SER A 67 -16.05 21.45 -32.71
C SER A 67 -14.80 20.66 -32.30
N THR A 68 -14.06 20.11 -33.28
CA THR A 68 -12.80 19.42 -33.03
C THR A 68 -11.77 20.33 -32.37
N LEU A 69 -11.66 21.59 -32.79
CA LEU A 69 -10.77 22.58 -32.17
C LEU A 69 -11.10 22.78 -30.69
N LEU A 70 -12.38 22.95 -30.36
CA LEU A 70 -12.82 23.09 -28.97
C LEU A 70 -12.51 21.83 -28.14
N GLU A 71 -12.75 20.65 -28.70
CA GLU A 71 -12.44 19.39 -28.02
C GLU A 71 -10.93 19.15 -27.91
N CYS A 72 -10.10 19.66 -28.83
CA CYS A 72 -8.64 19.63 -28.70
C CYS A 72 -8.18 20.47 -27.50
N ILE A 73 -8.78 21.66 -27.28
CA ILE A 73 -8.49 22.48 -26.09
C ILE A 73 -8.90 21.71 -24.83
N ARG A 74 -10.10 21.13 -24.81
CA ARG A 74 -10.58 20.30 -23.70
C ARG A 74 -9.64 19.14 -23.40
N TYR A 75 -9.21 18.43 -24.44
CA TYR A 75 -8.29 17.31 -24.32
C TYR A 75 -6.93 17.78 -23.79
N ALA A 76 -6.35 18.86 -24.30
CA ALA A 76 -5.07 19.35 -23.79
C ALA A 76 -5.13 19.76 -22.31
N LEU A 77 -6.28 20.22 -21.82
CA LEU A 77 -6.51 20.62 -20.43
C LEU A 77 -6.97 19.48 -19.49
N GLU A 78 -7.06 18.23 -19.98
CA GLU A 78 -7.52 17.07 -19.19
C GLU A 78 -8.91 17.23 -18.57
N LEU A 79 -9.81 17.91 -19.27
CA LEU A 79 -11.18 18.11 -18.81
C LEU A 79 -12.14 17.06 -19.39
N GLU A 80 -13.05 16.55 -18.56
CA GLU A 80 -14.12 15.65 -19.01
C GLU A 80 -15.41 16.45 -19.31
N PRO A 81 -16.16 16.09 -20.37
CA PRO A 81 -17.51 16.62 -20.59
C PRO A 81 -18.50 16.17 -19.51
N ILE A 82 -19.54 16.96 -19.31
CA ILE A 82 -20.65 16.68 -18.43
C ILE A 82 -21.79 16.06 -19.24
N GLY A 83 -22.14 14.82 -18.91
CA GLY A 83 -23.21 14.08 -19.59
C GLY A 83 -22.69 12.87 -20.36
N LYS A 84 -23.51 11.82 -20.41
CA LYS A 84 -23.12 10.53 -21.00
C LYS A 84 -22.95 10.62 -22.51
N ASN A 85 -23.78 11.42 -23.17
CA ASN A 85 -23.70 11.57 -24.63
C ASN A 85 -22.54 12.48 -25.03
N ALA A 86 -22.34 13.59 -24.30
CA ALA A 86 -21.20 14.48 -24.50
C ALA A 86 -19.85 13.73 -24.34
N ILE A 87 -19.70 12.88 -23.30
CA ILE A 87 -18.50 12.07 -23.10
C ILE A 87 -18.23 11.13 -24.29
N LYS A 88 -19.27 10.46 -24.79
CA LYS A 88 -19.14 9.57 -25.96
C LYS A 88 -18.68 10.33 -27.20
N GLN A 89 -19.33 11.47 -27.49
CA GLN A 89 -19.00 12.30 -28.64
C GLN A 89 -17.57 12.85 -28.55
N HIS A 90 -17.15 13.36 -27.38
CA HIS A 90 -15.78 13.81 -27.15
C HIS A 90 -14.78 12.69 -27.45
N ASN A 91 -14.95 11.52 -26.84
CA ASN A 91 -14.03 10.38 -27.02
C ASN A 91 -13.96 9.93 -28.48
N GLU A 92 -15.08 9.94 -29.20
CA GLU A 92 -15.11 9.62 -30.64
C GLU A 92 -14.34 10.65 -31.47
N ILE A 93 -14.59 11.94 -31.24
CA ILE A 93 -13.89 13.05 -31.92
C ILE A 93 -12.38 12.97 -31.69
N ILE A 94 -11.94 12.77 -30.45
CA ILE A 94 -10.51 12.67 -30.10
C ILE A 94 -9.90 11.42 -30.75
N LYS A 95 -10.54 10.26 -30.64
CA LYS A 95 -10.01 9.02 -31.19
C LYS A 95 -9.88 9.06 -32.71
N GLU A 96 -10.89 9.60 -33.40
CA GLU A 96 -10.93 9.68 -34.86
C GLU A 96 -9.97 10.73 -35.42
N ASN A 97 -9.93 11.93 -34.84
CA ASN A 97 -9.21 13.07 -35.42
C ASN A 97 -7.78 13.25 -34.90
N ILE A 98 -7.49 12.80 -33.68
CA ILE A 98 -6.18 12.96 -33.00
C ILE A 98 -5.53 11.59 -32.82
N GLY A 99 -6.32 10.56 -32.47
CA GLY A 99 -5.81 9.25 -32.09
C GLY A 99 -5.18 8.46 -33.23
N LYS A 100 -5.76 8.52 -34.44
CA LYS A 100 -5.25 7.78 -35.62
C LYS A 100 -3.85 8.24 -36.06
N SER A 101 -3.54 9.51 -35.86
CA SER A 101 -2.31 10.17 -36.33
C SER A 101 -1.30 10.47 -35.22
N LYS A 102 -1.62 10.13 -33.97
CA LYS A 102 -0.82 10.48 -32.77
C LYS A 102 -0.48 11.97 -32.72
N ALA A 103 -1.51 12.80 -32.87
CA ALA A 103 -1.35 14.24 -32.86
C ALA A 103 -0.84 14.77 -31.51
N ARG A 104 -0.11 15.88 -31.59
CA ARG A 104 0.41 16.64 -30.46
C ARG A 104 -0.27 17.99 -30.43
N ILE A 105 -0.79 18.36 -29.27
CA ILE A 105 -1.43 19.65 -29.02
C ILE A 105 -0.56 20.41 -28.02
N GLU A 106 -0.17 21.61 -28.37
CA GLU A 106 0.51 22.56 -27.48
C GLU A 106 -0.40 23.76 -27.22
N LEU A 107 -0.64 24.06 -25.96
CA LEU A 107 -1.36 25.25 -25.51
C LEU A 107 -0.43 26.12 -24.70
N THR A 108 -0.32 27.39 -25.06
CA THR A 108 0.34 28.39 -24.22
C THR A 108 -0.72 29.14 -23.42
N ILE A 109 -0.57 29.16 -22.10
CA ILE A 109 -1.55 29.76 -21.19
C ILE A 109 -0.87 30.74 -20.24
N ARG A 110 -1.63 31.70 -19.73
CA ARG A 110 -1.27 32.58 -18.61
C ARG A 110 -2.16 32.22 -17.43
N SER A 111 -1.58 31.98 -16.26
CA SER A 111 -2.33 31.61 -15.05
C SER A 111 -2.46 32.80 -14.10
N SER A 112 -3.70 33.18 -13.76
CA SER A 112 -3.97 34.16 -12.70
C SER A 112 -3.48 33.66 -11.33
N LYS A 113 -3.72 32.38 -11.04
CA LYS A 113 -3.36 31.73 -9.76
C LYS A 113 -1.85 31.70 -9.51
N MET A 114 -1.05 31.71 -10.57
CA MET A 114 0.42 31.75 -10.51
C MET A 114 0.98 33.16 -10.75
N ASN A 115 0.24 34.20 -10.38
CA ASN A 115 0.62 35.61 -10.52
C ASN A 115 0.97 36.02 -11.96
N GLY A 116 0.24 35.52 -12.95
CA GLY A 116 0.41 35.91 -14.35
C GLY A 116 1.52 35.20 -15.12
N LYS A 117 2.16 34.19 -14.53
CA LYS A 117 3.17 33.37 -15.22
C LYS A 117 2.57 32.60 -16.39
N LYS A 118 3.37 32.47 -17.45
CA LYS A 118 3.05 31.67 -18.63
C LYS A 118 3.49 30.23 -18.46
N PHE A 119 2.71 29.32 -19.03
CA PHE A 119 3.00 27.90 -19.08
C PHE A 119 2.63 27.33 -20.44
N THR A 120 3.39 26.34 -20.89
CA THR A 120 3.08 25.60 -22.12
C THR A 120 2.65 24.18 -21.76
N ILE A 121 1.41 23.84 -22.06
CA ILE A 121 0.83 22.52 -21.87
C ILE A 121 0.95 21.77 -23.20
N SER A 122 1.77 20.72 -23.24
CA SER A 122 1.96 19.86 -24.41
C SER A 122 1.38 18.48 -24.12
N ARG A 123 0.33 18.08 -24.83
CA ARG A 123 -0.28 16.75 -24.73
C ARG A 123 -0.15 15.99 -26.04
N LYS A 124 0.32 14.75 -25.97
CA LYS A 124 0.37 13.83 -27.12
C LYS A 124 -0.52 12.63 -26.85
N TYR A 125 -1.35 12.26 -27.84
CA TYR A 125 -2.16 11.05 -27.75
C TYR A 125 -1.27 9.80 -27.81
N PRO A 126 -1.43 8.79 -26.93
CA PRO A 126 -2.58 8.58 -26.03
C PRO A 126 -2.52 9.23 -24.64
N GLU A 127 -1.35 9.51 -24.04
CA GLU A 127 -1.33 9.81 -22.59
C GLU A 127 -0.29 10.82 -22.10
N SER A 128 0.79 11.13 -22.83
CA SER A 128 1.84 11.97 -22.24
C SER A 128 1.46 13.46 -22.26
N ILE A 129 1.11 13.99 -21.08
CA ILE A 129 1.00 15.43 -20.82
C ILE A 129 2.29 15.95 -20.19
N PHE A 130 2.74 17.10 -20.67
CA PHE A 130 3.88 17.81 -20.12
C PHE A 130 3.51 19.27 -19.96
N VAL A 131 3.80 19.84 -18.79
CA VAL A 131 3.71 21.28 -18.55
C VAL A 131 5.11 21.83 -18.51
N LYS A 132 5.35 22.92 -19.24
CA LYS A 132 6.60 23.69 -19.18
C LYS A 132 6.34 25.06 -18.57
N ASP A 133 7.27 25.56 -17.77
CA ASP A 133 7.25 26.94 -17.29
C ASP A 133 7.77 27.92 -18.36
N GLU A 134 7.89 29.20 -17.99
CA GLU A 134 8.43 30.27 -18.85
C GLU A 134 9.89 30.03 -19.29
N ASP A 135 10.67 29.35 -18.45
CA ASP A 135 12.08 29.03 -18.69
C ASP A 135 12.25 27.73 -19.51
N GLY A 136 11.15 27.05 -19.85
CA GLY A 136 11.13 25.81 -20.61
C GLY A 136 11.37 24.56 -19.77
N ASN A 137 11.40 24.68 -18.44
CA ASN A 137 11.60 23.56 -17.53
C ASN A 137 10.30 22.78 -17.35
N ILE A 138 10.42 21.45 -17.20
CA ILE A 138 9.26 20.59 -16.94
C ILE A 138 8.74 20.88 -15.53
N SER A 139 7.49 21.31 -15.46
CA SER A 139 6.78 21.55 -14.22
C SER A 139 5.95 20.32 -13.80
N SER A 140 5.74 20.16 -12.51
CA SER A 140 4.88 19.12 -11.92
C SER A 140 3.41 19.54 -11.79
N PHE A 141 3.06 20.77 -12.20
CA PHE A 141 1.68 21.25 -12.14
C PHE A 141 0.78 20.52 -13.15
N LYS A 142 -0.48 20.32 -12.77
CA LYS A 142 -1.52 19.86 -13.70
C LYS A 142 -2.20 21.04 -14.38
N PRO A 143 -2.82 20.86 -15.56
CA PRO A 143 -3.63 21.90 -16.19
C PRO A 143 -4.70 22.49 -15.25
N SER A 144 -5.32 21.66 -14.40
CA SER A 144 -6.30 22.08 -13.39
C SER A 144 -5.74 23.02 -12.32
N ASP A 145 -4.43 22.95 -12.05
CA ASP A 145 -3.77 23.82 -11.07
C ASP A 145 -3.48 25.20 -11.68
N LEU A 146 -3.31 25.27 -13.01
CA LEU A 146 -2.92 26.47 -13.74
C LEU A 146 -4.15 27.30 -14.16
N LEU A 147 -5.19 26.63 -14.65
CA LEU A 147 -6.45 27.24 -15.02
C LEU A 147 -7.55 26.65 -14.12
N PRO A 148 -7.65 27.10 -12.85
CA PRO A 148 -8.75 26.69 -12.02
C PRO A 148 -10.07 27.15 -12.67
N GLU A 149 -11.09 26.31 -12.54
CA GLU A 149 -12.47 26.64 -12.93
C GLU A 149 -12.72 26.95 -14.41
N ILE A 150 -11.80 26.61 -15.33
CA ILE A 150 -12.12 26.73 -16.75
C ILE A 150 -13.33 25.86 -17.13
N GLU A 151 -14.20 26.39 -17.98
CA GLU A 151 -15.40 25.73 -18.45
C GLU A 151 -15.38 25.57 -19.96
N ILE A 152 -15.68 24.36 -20.41
CA ILE A 152 -15.80 24.04 -21.83
C ILE A 152 -17.12 23.30 -22.01
N TYR A 153 -17.95 23.81 -22.91
CA TYR A 153 -19.24 23.23 -23.26
C TYR A 153 -19.23 22.87 -24.74
N GLY A 154 -19.31 21.59 -25.04
CA GLY A 154 -19.39 21.01 -26.36
C GLY A 154 -20.80 21.07 -26.94
N GLN A 155 -20.99 20.39 -28.06
CA GLN A 155 -22.26 20.41 -28.78
C GLN A 155 -23.39 19.75 -27.96
N ASN A 156 -24.49 20.47 -27.77
CA ASN A 156 -25.68 20.04 -27.01
C ASN A 156 -25.43 19.69 -25.53
N GLU A 157 -24.23 19.96 -24.99
CA GLU A 157 -23.87 19.61 -23.62
C GLU A 157 -24.73 20.37 -22.59
N ILE A 158 -24.92 21.68 -22.79
CA ILE A 158 -25.76 22.53 -21.92
C ILE A 158 -27.21 22.01 -21.85
N TYR A 159 -27.73 21.50 -22.97
CA TYR A 159 -29.09 20.95 -23.01
C TYR A 159 -29.19 19.61 -22.27
N GLU A 160 -28.18 18.74 -22.41
CA GLU A 160 -28.11 17.47 -21.67
C GLU A 160 -28.06 17.71 -20.16
N ILE A 161 -27.21 18.65 -19.74
CA ILE A 161 -27.13 19.12 -18.36
C ILE A 161 -28.49 19.61 -17.86
N ALA A 162 -29.21 20.41 -18.66
CA ALA A 162 -30.50 20.95 -18.25
C ALA A 162 -31.59 19.87 -18.08
N GLN A 163 -31.46 18.69 -18.70
CA GLN A 163 -32.43 17.60 -18.56
C GLN A 163 -32.12 16.63 -17.41
N ASP A 164 -30.86 16.51 -17.00
CA ASP A 164 -30.44 15.53 -16.01
C ASP A 164 -30.23 16.15 -14.63
N ASN A 165 -31.04 15.73 -13.64
CA ASN A 165 -30.95 16.22 -12.26
C ASN A 165 -29.58 15.96 -11.62
N ASP A 166 -28.90 14.87 -11.97
CA ASP A 166 -27.57 14.57 -11.42
C ASP A 166 -26.50 15.50 -12.02
N SER A 167 -26.58 15.78 -13.32
CA SER A 167 -25.71 16.76 -14.00
C SER A 167 -25.96 18.19 -13.50
N GLN A 168 -27.22 18.58 -13.24
CA GLN A 168 -27.55 19.85 -12.59
C GLN A 168 -26.92 19.94 -11.20
N ARG A 169 -27.02 18.88 -10.38
CA ARG A 169 -26.40 18.84 -9.05
C ARG A 169 -24.88 18.96 -9.13
N LYS A 170 -24.24 18.29 -10.10
CA LYS A 170 -22.79 18.41 -10.32
C LYS A 170 -22.36 19.82 -10.72
N LEU A 171 -23.16 20.51 -11.54
CA LEU A 171 -22.91 21.92 -11.82
C LEU A 171 -23.06 22.77 -10.56
N LEU A 172 -24.16 22.59 -9.81
CA LEU A 172 -24.40 23.36 -8.59
C LEU A 172 -23.35 23.10 -7.51
N SER A 173 -22.90 21.86 -7.34
CA SER A 173 -21.85 21.52 -6.37
C SER A 173 -20.56 22.26 -6.68
N ARG A 174 -20.20 22.41 -7.96
CA ARG A 174 -19.02 23.18 -8.38
C ARG A 174 -19.08 24.65 -7.98
N PHE A 175 -20.24 25.31 -8.11
CA PHE A 175 -20.41 26.70 -7.66
C PHE A 175 -20.40 26.84 -6.13
N LEU A 176 -20.74 25.76 -5.42
CA LEU A 176 -20.85 25.72 -3.97
C LEU A 176 -19.55 25.26 -3.26
N GLU A 177 -18.59 24.66 -3.98
CA GLU A 177 -17.36 24.05 -3.44
C GLU A 177 -16.48 24.98 -2.59
N VAL A 178 -16.71 26.29 -2.61
CA VAL A 178 -16.06 27.25 -1.71
C VAL A 178 -16.39 27.00 -0.21
N GLY A 179 -17.39 26.17 0.13
CA GLY A 179 -17.79 25.92 1.54
C GLY A 179 -18.08 24.48 1.97
N TYR A 180 -18.12 23.48 1.07
CA TYR A 180 -18.61 22.12 1.40
C TYR A 180 -17.53 21.04 1.59
N GLY A 181 -16.25 21.33 1.32
CA GLY A 181 -15.17 20.34 1.42
C GLY A 181 -15.06 19.66 2.81
N GLU A 182 -15.30 20.41 3.89
CA GLU A 182 -15.32 19.85 5.24
C GLU A 182 -16.54 18.96 5.51
N SER A 183 -17.71 19.33 4.97
CA SER A 183 -18.95 18.57 5.16
C SER A 183 -18.87 17.23 4.43
N ASP A 184 -18.36 17.22 3.20
CA ASP A 184 -18.16 15.98 2.43
C ASP A 184 -17.11 15.06 3.06
N PHE A 185 -16.05 15.62 3.65
CA PHE A 185 -15.08 14.85 4.40
C PHE A 185 -15.73 14.16 5.62
N LYS A 186 -16.51 14.91 6.40
CA LYS A 186 -17.26 14.36 7.56
C LYS A 186 -18.27 13.30 7.15
N ILE A 187 -18.94 13.46 6.01
CA ILE A 187 -19.86 12.46 5.47
C ILE A 187 -19.11 11.18 5.10
N LYS A 188 -17.98 11.28 4.38
CA LYS A 188 -17.16 10.12 4.01
C LYS A 188 -16.59 9.39 5.23
N GLU A 189 -16.11 10.15 6.22
CA GLU A 189 -15.63 9.58 7.49
C GLU A 189 -16.74 8.83 8.23
N SER A 190 -17.94 9.43 8.31
CA SER A 190 -19.11 8.81 8.94
C SER A 190 -19.54 7.53 8.22
N LEU A 191 -19.54 7.52 6.89
CA LEU A 191 -19.85 6.33 6.09
C LEU A 191 -18.82 5.22 6.31
N LYS A 192 -17.54 5.56 6.41
CA LYS A 192 -16.48 4.59 6.73
C LYS A 192 -16.67 4.01 8.14
N ALA A 193 -16.93 4.86 9.13
CA ALA A 193 -17.20 4.43 10.49
C ALA A 193 -18.44 3.52 10.58
N LEU A 194 -19.51 3.81 9.82
CA LEU A 194 -20.68 2.95 9.72
C LEU A 194 -20.36 1.59 9.10
N SER A 195 -19.53 1.56 8.05
CA SER A 195 -19.08 0.31 7.43
C SER A 195 -18.25 -0.54 8.39
N ASP A 196 -17.30 0.07 9.10
CA ASP A 196 -16.46 -0.62 10.08
C ASP A 196 -17.29 -1.15 11.25
N ASN A 197 -18.28 -0.36 11.72
CA ASN A 197 -19.22 -0.80 12.75
C ASN A 197 -20.07 -1.97 12.29
N ARG A 198 -20.52 -1.99 11.03
CA ARG A 198 -21.28 -3.11 10.46
C ARG A 198 -20.46 -4.40 10.46
N VAL A 199 -19.19 -4.34 10.07
CA VAL A 199 -18.30 -5.52 10.08
C VAL A 199 -18.09 -6.03 11.52
N LYS A 200 -17.86 -5.13 12.47
CA LYS A 200 -17.73 -5.47 13.89
C LYS A 200 -19.00 -6.11 14.43
N LEU A 201 -20.17 -5.56 14.13
CA LEU A 201 -21.46 -6.12 14.55
C LEU A 201 -21.68 -7.52 14.00
N ALA A 202 -21.40 -7.75 12.71
CA ALA A 202 -21.51 -9.07 12.10
C ALA A 202 -20.59 -10.09 12.81
N SER A 203 -19.32 -9.74 13.01
CA SER A 203 -18.37 -10.63 13.72
C SER A 203 -18.78 -10.92 15.16
N ALA A 204 -19.36 -9.93 15.86
CA ALA A 204 -19.85 -10.12 17.21
C ALA A 204 -21.08 -11.04 17.25
N MET A 205 -21.99 -10.92 16.27
CA MET A 205 -23.14 -11.82 16.14
C MET A 205 -22.70 -13.25 15.85
N ASP A 206 -21.71 -13.46 14.98
CA ASP A 206 -21.16 -14.79 14.70
C ASP A 206 -20.52 -15.41 15.96
N ASN A 207 -19.78 -14.62 16.74
CA ASN A 207 -19.20 -15.06 18.00
C ASN A 207 -20.26 -15.44 19.04
N VAL A 208 -21.35 -14.67 19.13
CA VAL A 208 -22.48 -15.00 20.01
C VAL A 208 -23.10 -16.33 19.59
N ALA A 209 -23.38 -16.52 18.29
CA ALA A 209 -23.94 -17.77 17.79
C ALA A 209 -23.03 -18.99 18.06
N ALA A 210 -21.71 -18.83 17.86
CA ALA A 210 -20.74 -19.89 18.17
C ALA A 210 -20.71 -20.21 19.67
N THR A 211 -20.75 -19.19 20.52
CA THR A 211 -20.75 -19.36 21.99
C THR A 211 -22.04 -20.05 22.47
N GLU A 212 -23.19 -19.69 21.89
CA GLU A 212 -24.47 -20.35 22.16
C GLU A 212 -24.45 -21.82 21.74
N GLU A 213 -23.81 -22.15 20.62
CA GLU A 213 -23.63 -23.52 20.19
C GLU A 213 -22.75 -24.32 21.17
N GLU A 214 -21.64 -23.74 21.65
CA GLU A 214 -20.78 -24.36 22.67
C GLU A 214 -21.53 -24.56 24.00
N LEU A 215 -22.30 -23.57 24.44
CA LEU A 215 -23.18 -23.66 25.62
C LEU A 215 -24.20 -24.80 25.47
N SER A 216 -24.77 -24.99 24.27
CA SER A 216 -25.71 -26.08 24.02
C SER A 216 -25.08 -27.47 24.10
N ARG A 217 -23.75 -27.59 23.95
CA ARG A 217 -23.00 -28.85 24.05
C ARG A 217 -22.61 -29.21 25.48
N LEU A 218 -22.53 -28.23 26.38
CA LEU A 218 -22.17 -28.46 27.79
C LEU A 218 -23.06 -29.47 28.52
N PRO A 219 -24.41 -29.44 28.42
CA PRO A 219 -25.26 -30.40 29.13
C PRO A 219 -24.97 -31.85 28.73
N LYS A 220 -24.73 -32.10 27.44
CA LYS A 220 -24.37 -33.42 26.92
C LYS A 220 -23.02 -33.89 27.45
N LEU A 221 -22.03 -33.00 27.50
CA LEU A 221 -20.72 -33.29 28.06
C LEU A 221 -20.79 -33.54 29.57
N GLU A 222 -21.59 -32.77 30.31
CA GLU A 222 -21.83 -32.98 31.74
C GLU A 222 -22.51 -34.33 32.02
N GLU A 223 -23.50 -34.71 31.21
CA GLU A 223 -24.12 -36.03 31.29
C GLU A 223 -23.12 -37.16 30.98
N GLN A 224 -22.30 -37.01 29.95
CA GLN A 224 -21.24 -37.97 29.64
C GLN A 224 -20.24 -38.09 30.79
N VAL A 225 -19.79 -36.97 31.37
CA VAL A 225 -18.90 -36.98 32.55
C VAL A 225 -19.58 -37.67 33.74
N LYS A 226 -20.87 -37.41 34.00
CA LYS A 226 -21.62 -38.12 35.06
C LYS A 226 -21.72 -39.63 34.79
N GLN A 227 -21.94 -40.04 33.54
CA GLN A 227 -21.94 -41.45 33.14
C GLN A 227 -20.55 -42.10 33.29
N PHE A 228 -19.48 -41.41 32.89
CA PHE A 228 -18.11 -41.91 33.08
C PHE A 228 -17.76 -42.04 34.57
N LYS A 229 -18.24 -41.12 35.42
CA LYS A 229 -18.12 -41.22 36.88
C LYS A 229 -18.92 -42.40 37.44
N SER A 230 -20.16 -42.61 37.02
CA SER A 230 -20.97 -43.74 37.50
C SER A 230 -20.45 -45.11 37.04
N MET A 231 -19.76 -45.18 35.89
CA MET A 231 -19.09 -46.38 35.39
C MET A 231 -17.73 -46.67 36.04
N GLY A 232 -17.25 -45.85 36.98
CA GLY A 232 -16.01 -46.09 37.72
C GLY A 232 -14.73 -46.00 36.86
N ILE A 233 -14.79 -45.30 35.72
CA ILE A 233 -13.65 -45.13 34.80
C ILE A 233 -12.65 -44.09 35.33
N GLU A 234 -13.05 -43.29 36.32
CA GLU A 234 -12.21 -42.29 36.99
C GLU A 234 -10.96 -42.90 37.63
N ASP A 235 -11.10 -44.10 38.22
CA ASP A 235 -9.98 -44.81 38.83
C ASP A 235 -9.04 -45.41 37.79
N LYS A 236 -9.56 -45.80 36.62
CA LYS A 236 -8.72 -46.28 35.49
C LYS A 236 -7.98 -45.14 34.79
N LEU A 237 -8.59 -43.95 34.73
CA LEU A 237 -7.97 -42.76 34.12
C LEU A 237 -6.82 -42.19 34.97
N LYS A 238 -6.90 -42.26 36.31
CA LYS A 238 -5.79 -41.88 37.21
C LYS A 238 -4.53 -42.73 37.01
N ILE A 239 -4.69 -43.96 36.53
CA ILE A 239 -3.57 -44.90 36.31
C ILE A 239 -2.81 -44.57 35.01
N ILE A 240 -3.43 -43.94 34.02
CA ILE A 240 -2.79 -43.61 32.73
C ILE A 240 -1.56 -42.70 32.87
N PRO A 241 -1.61 -41.56 33.59
CA PRO A 241 -0.42 -40.72 33.78
C PRO A 241 0.66 -41.40 34.63
N LEU A 242 0.28 -42.31 35.54
CA LEU A 242 1.25 -43.13 36.29
C LEU A 242 1.97 -44.11 35.37
N LEU A 243 1.24 -44.80 34.48
CA LEU A 243 1.81 -45.71 33.49
C LEU A 243 2.69 -44.99 32.45
N GLU A 244 2.31 -43.78 32.05
CA GLU A 244 3.11 -42.98 31.11
C GLU A 244 4.42 -42.49 31.75
N ASN A 245 4.37 -42.11 33.03
CA ASN A 245 5.58 -41.81 33.82
C ASN A 245 6.46 -43.05 34.02
N GLU A 246 5.90 -44.22 34.32
CA GLU A 246 6.65 -45.49 34.39
C GLU A 246 7.32 -45.81 33.06
N LYS A 247 6.63 -45.62 31.94
CA LYS A 247 7.18 -45.85 30.60
C LYS A 247 8.36 -44.91 30.32
N ARG A 248 8.22 -43.62 30.64
CA ARG A 248 9.32 -42.64 30.53
C ARG A 248 10.52 -42.99 31.40
N LEU A 249 10.29 -43.38 32.66
CA LEU A 249 11.36 -43.80 33.57
C LEU A 249 12.08 -45.05 33.05
N LYS A 250 11.34 -46.03 32.53
CA LYS A 250 11.91 -47.24 31.94
C LYS A 250 12.76 -46.94 30.71
N GLU A 251 12.29 -46.07 29.82
CA GLU A 251 13.05 -45.63 28.65
C GLU A 251 14.33 -44.89 29.06
N ARG A 252 14.27 -44.04 30.09
CA ARG A 252 15.44 -43.32 30.62
C ARG A 252 16.48 -44.25 31.24
N ILE A 253 16.04 -45.22 32.04
CA ILE A 253 16.93 -46.22 32.65
C ILE A 253 17.64 -47.05 31.57
N GLN A 254 16.89 -47.53 30.56
CA GLN A 254 17.44 -48.38 29.51
C GLN A 254 18.42 -47.62 28.60
N ASN A 255 18.11 -46.38 28.23
CA ASN A 255 18.86 -45.67 27.20
C ASN A 255 19.99 -44.79 27.75
N GLU A 256 19.81 -44.17 28.92
CA GLU A 256 20.76 -43.19 29.47
C GLU A 256 21.59 -43.81 30.60
N GLU A 257 20.94 -44.28 31.66
CA GLU A 257 21.62 -44.73 32.89
C GLU A 257 22.47 -45.98 32.66
N ILE A 258 21.91 -47.03 32.04
CA ILE A 258 22.65 -48.27 31.75
C ILE A 258 23.80 -48.03 30.78
N LYS A 259 23.62 -47.12 29.81
CA LYS A 259 24.66 -46.78 28.84
C LYS A 259 25.80 -45.98 29.50
N SER A 260 25.46 -45.02 30.36
CA SER A 260 26.41 -44.26 31.17
C SER A 260 27.19 -45.18 32.12
N LEU A 261 26.52 -46.11 32.79
CA LEU A 261 27.15 -47.10 33.66
C LEU A 261 28.12 -48.01 32.89
N LYS A 262 27.73 -48.47 31.70
CA LYS A 262 28.65 -49.24 30.83
C LYS A 262 29.87 -48.43 30.42
N GLN A 263 29.70 -47.17 30.02
CA GLN A 263 30.81 -46.29 29.68
C GLN A 263 31.72 -46.00 30.87
N ALA A 264 31.17 -45.86 32.07
CA ALA A 264 31.96 -45.68 33.30
C ALA A 264 32.77 -46.93 33.66
N VAL A 265 32.20 -48.13 33.48
CA VAL A 265 32.93 -49.39 33.68
C VAL A 265 34.01 -49.58 32.61
N GLU A 266 33.73 -49.23 31.35
CA GLU A 266 34.71 -49.27 30.26
C GLU A 266 35.86 -48.28 30.49
N SER A 267 35.59 -47.05 30.94
CA SER A 267 36.63 -46.06 31.23
C SER A 267 37.51 -46.47 32.41
N VAL A 268 36.94 -47.07 33.45
CA VAL A 268 37.71 -47.66 34.56
C VAL A 268 38.55 -48.84 34.07
N SER A 269 38.00 -49.69 33.18
CA SER A 269 38.76 -50.80 32.61
C SER A 269 39.94 -50.35 31.72
N GLY A 270 39.77 -49.24 31.00
CA GLY A 270 40.82 -48.64 30.15
C GLY A 270 41.84 -47.80 30.92
N GLY A 271 41.50 -47.31 32.11
CA GLY A 271 42.36 -46.49 32.98
C GLY A 271 43.24 -47.29 33.95
N LEU A 272 43.08 -48.62 34.01
CA LEU A 272 43.93 -49.48 34.84
C LEU A 272 45.32 -49.62 34.20
N PRO A 273 46.42 -49.23 34.90
CA PRO A 273 47.76 -49.28 34.36
C PRO A 273 48.21 -50.72 34.09
N ASP A 274 48.86 -50.95 32.95
CA ASP A 274 49.45 -52.25 32.62
C ASP A 274 50.55 -52.64 33.63
N THR A 275 50.44 -53.81 34.24
CA THR A 275 51.37 -54.33 35.27
C THR A 275 52.77 -54.70 34.73
N VAL A 276 53.07 -54.30 33.50
CA VAL A 276 54.36 -54.46 32.80
C VAL A 276 55.47 -53.62 33.45
N PHE A 277 55.14 -52.48 34.07
CA PHE A 277 56.07 -51.66 34.88
C PHE A 277 56.61 -52.41 36.12
N LEU A 278 55.90 -53.41 36.62
CA LEU A 278 56.30 -54.27 37.74
C LEU A 278 56.75 -55.66 37.25
N SER A 279 57.58 -55.69 36.21
CA SER A 279 58.19 -56.94 35.71
C SER A 279 59.36 -57.39 36.61
N GLU A 280 59.58 -58.70 36.72
CA GLU A 280 60.60 -59.27 37.62
C GLU A 280 62.03 -58.75 37.35
N LYS A 281 62.32 -58.29 36.13
CA LYS A 281 63.60 -57.67 35.74
C LYS A 281 63.79 -56.26 36.31
N ALA A 282 62.72 -55.50 36.53
CA ALA A 282 62.80 -54.13 37.08
C ALA A 282 62.91 -54.11 38.62
N LEU A 283 62.49 -55.19 39.28
CA LEU A 283 62.42 -55.32 40.74
C LEU A 283 63.66 -55.99 41.36
N GLY A 284 64.71 -56.25 40.58
CA GLY A 284 65.88 -57.02 41.00
C GLY A 284 66.71 -56.38 42.12
N ASN A 285 66.83 -55.04 42.15
CA ASN A 285 67.74 -54.31 43.05
C ASN A 285 67.03 -53.31 43.99
N LEU A 286 65.73 -53.48 44.25
CA LEU A 286 64.95 -52.56 45.08
C LEU A 286 64.74 -53.11 46.51
N PRO A 287 64.91 -52.29 47.57
CA PRO A 287 64.90 -52.74 48.97
C PRO A 287 63.52 -53.19 49.49
N HIS A 288 62.42 -52.90 48.80
CA HIS A 288 61.04 -53.27 49.21
C HIS A 288 60.29 -54.12 48.17
N LYS A 289 60.97 -55.13 47.62
CA LYS A 289 60.47 -56.02 46.55
C LYS A 289 59.15 -56.73 46.87
N GLU A 290 58.96 -57.19 48.11
CA GLU A 290 57.78 -57.97 48.50
C GLU A 290 56.48 -57.14 48.55
N ILE A 291 56.57 -55.87 48.94
CA ILE A 291 55.40 -54.96 49.02
C ILE A 291 54.91 -54.62 47.61
N LEU A 292 55.84 -54.40 46.68
CA LEU A 292 55.54 -54.10 45.28
C LEU A 292 54.90 -55.30 44.56
N ASN A 293 55.28 -56.53 44.90
CA ASN A 293 54.61 -57.73 44.39
C ASN A 293 53.17 -57.90 44.92
N LYS A 294 52.90 -57.54 46.18
CA LYS A 294 51.52 -57.53 46.71
C LYS A 294 50.63 -56.52 46.01
N ILE A 295 51.18 -55.34 45.70
CA ILE A 295 50.47 -54.30 44.93
C ILE A 295 50.18 -54.80 43.51
N LYS A 296 51.13 -55.48 42.86
CA LYS A 296 50.91 -56.11 41.55
C LYS A 296 49.76 -57.12 41.58
N MET A 297 49.74 -58.05 42.55
CA MET A 297 48.67 -59.03 42.67
C MET A 297 47.29 -58.40 42.90
N ASN A 298 47.21 -57.32 43.67
CA ASN A 298 45.95 -56.62 43.91
C ASN A 298 45.47 -55.87 42.66
N LEU A 299 46.38 -55.24 41.90
CA LEU A 299 46.06 -54.58 40.64
C LEU A 299 45.60 -55.59 39.57
N ASP A 300 46.24 -56.75 39.46
CA ASP A 300 45.82 -57.81 38.54
C ASP A 300 44.44 -58.39 38.93
N LYS A 301 44.14 -58.54 40.23
CA LYS A 301 42.80 -58.95 40.70
C LYS A 301 41.71 -57.95 40.28
N ILE A 302 41.93 -56.66 40.53
CA ILE A 302 40.99 -55.59 40.15
C ILE A 302 40.77 -55.57 38.63
N ARG A 303 41.82 -55.82 37.85
CA ARG A 303 41.73 -55.95 36.38
C ARG A 303 40.91 -57.17 35.95
N THR A 304 41.06 -58.32 36.59
CA THR A 304 40.25 -59.51 36.26
C THR A 304 38.76 -59.33 36.61
N GLU A 305 38.45 -58.70 37.75
CA GLU A 305 37.07 -58.48 38.20
C GLU A 305 36.35 -57.46 37.30
N THR A 306 37.01 -56.37 36.91
CA THR A 306 36.46 -55.33 36.02
C THR A 306 36.19 -55.84 34.59
N VAL A 307 37.05 -56.70 34.05
CA VAL A 307 36.83 -57.32 32.73
C VAL A 307 35.69 -58.35 32.76
N SER A 308 35.47 -59.02 33.89
CA SER A 308 34.36 -59.96 34.08
C SER A 308 32.98 -59.27 34.14
N CYS A 309 32.91 -58.09 34.78
CA CYS A 309 31.72 -57.23 34.83
C CYS A 309 31.37 -56.61 33.46
N GLY A 310 32.38 -56.30 32.62
CA GLY A 310 32.14 -55.74 31.29
C GLY A 310 31.58 -56.75 30.27
N LYS A 311 31.94 -58.04 30.38
CA LYS A 311 31.54 -59.08 29.42
C LYS A 311 30.28 -59.86 29.79
N SER A 312 29.96 -59.96 31.08
CA SER A 312 28.70 -60.55 31.52
C SER A 312 27.77 -59.43 31.95
N GLY A 313 26.74 -59.14 31.15
CA GLY A 313 25.64 -58.25 31.54
C GLY A 313 24.78 -58.87 32.65
N LYS A 314 25.40 -59.37 33.73
CA LYS A 314 24.77 -59.83 34.95
C LYS A 314 25.20 -58.88 36.05
N ALA A 315 24.22 -58.23 36.65
CA ALA A 315 24.40 -57.47 37.88
C ALA A 315 25.17 -58.31 38.90
N CYS A 316 26.31 -57.79 39.38
CA CYS A 316 26.90 -58.26 40.62
C CYS A 316 25.83 -58.20 41.71
N ARG A 317 25.66 -59.29 42.46
CA ARG A 317 25.03 -59.25 43.78
C ARG A 317 26.03 -58.71 44.78
#